data_AF-A0A7H1M824-F1
#
_entry.id   AF-A0A7H1M824-F1
#
_cell.length_a   1.000
_cell.length_b   1.000
_cell.length_c   1.000
_cell.angle_alpha   90.00
_cell.angle_beta   90.00
_cell.angle_gamma   90.00
#
_symmetry.space_group_name_H-M   'P 1'
#
loop_
_entity.id
_entity.type
_entity.pdbx_description
1 polymer ?
#
loop_
_entity_poly.entity_id
_entity_poly.type
_entity_poly.pdbx_seq_one_letter_code
_entity_poly.pdbx_strand_id
1 'polypeptide(L)'
;MENIHHELIKGFQSFGAAFRVADVLRDFIELAAVALINRYAFDAEWEQRENRYHEIRKKYPAADFCRFPEMLGMLMLAVNKAQQQGAFDDVSGRLYMDLGLGNDSSGQYFTPYCVSRLMAAIVNQDLDEKLKTEPFVSVLEPA
;
A
#
# COMPACT_ATOMS: atom_id res chain seq x y z
N MET A 1 7.35 -10.41 9.36
CA MET A 1 6.44 -9.42 8.76
C MET A 1 5.07 -9.48 9.41
N GLU A 2 4.60 -10.68 9.81
CA GLU A 2 3.34 -10.88 10.54
C GLU A 2 3.10 -9.91 11.69
N ASN A 3 4.07 -9.66 12.58
CA ASN A 3 3.85 -8.76 13.72
C ASN A 3 3.50 -7.32 13.28
N ILE A 4 4.23 -6.74 12.32
CA ILE A 4 3.98 -5.37 11.84
C ILE A 4 2.64 -5.29 11.09
N HIS A 5 2.32 -6.32 10.30
CA HIS A 5 1.06 -6.40 9.55
C HIS A 5 -0.16 -6.45 10.47
N HIS A 6 -0.11 -7.28 11.53
CA HIS A 6 -1.17 -7.33 12.53
C HIS A 6 -1.35 -5.99 13.26
N GLU A 7 -0.25 -5.29 13.58
CA GLU A 7 -0.33 -3.97 14.22
C GLU A 7 -0.90 -2.90 13.27
N LEU A 8 -0.64 -2.97 11.96
CA LEU A 8 -1.32 -2.13 10.97
C LEU A 8 -2.83 -2.37 10.98
N ILE A 9 -3.27 -3.63 10.90
CA ILE A 9 -4.69 -3.99 10.94
C ILE A 9 -5.37 -3.44 12.21
N LYS A 10 -4.74 -3.65 13.37
CA LYS A 10 -5.23 -3.09 14.64
C LYS A 10 -5.28 -1.57 14.62
N GLY A 11 -4.28 -0.91 14.01
CA GLY A 11 -4.25 0.53 13.81
C GLY A 11 -5.52 1.03 13.11
N PHE A 12 -5.89 0.43 11.98
CA PHE A 12 -7.12 0.79 11.25
C PHE A 12 -8.39 0.48 12.03
N GLN A 13 -8.46 -0.67 12.71
CA GLN A 13 -9.64 -1.07 13.49
C GLN A 13 -9.82 -0.21 14.76
N SER A 14 -8.75 0.39 15.27
CA SER A 14 -8.77 1.18 16.50
C SER A 14 -9.51 2.52 16.41
N PHE A 15 -9.83 2.99 15.20
CA PHE A 15 -10.70 4.15 14.98
C PHE A 15 -12.15 3.87 15.41
N GLY A 16 -12.51 2.60 15.61
CA GLY A 16 -13.78 2.18 16.18
C GLY A 16 -14.99 2.51 15.30
N ALA A 17 -16.18 2.51 15.91
CA ALA A 17 -17.44 2.69 15.19
C ALA A 17 -17.65 4.12 14.64
N ALA A 18 -16.83 5.10 15.06
CA ALA A 18 -16.96 6.49 14.62
C ALA A 18 -16.54 6.68 13.15
N PHE A 19 -15.64 5.82 12.64
CA PHE A 19 -15.12 5.91 11.29
C PHE A 19 -15.22 4.56 10.58
N ARG A 20 -15.65 4.58 9.31
CA ARG A 20 -15.62 3.37 8.49
C ARG A 20 -14.17 3.08 8.12
N VAL A 21 -13.73 1.84 8.31
CA VAL A 21 -12.35 1.41 8.00
C VAL A 21 -11.96 1.75 6.54
N ALA A 22 -12.89 1.63 5.60
CA ALA A 22 -12.67 2.00 4.20
C ALA A 22 -12.31 3.48 4.01
N ASP A 23 -12.96 4.38 4.76
CA ASP A 23 -12.71 5.82 4.69
C ASP A 23 -11.40 6.18 5.38
N VAL A 24 -11.07 5.51 6.49
CA VAL A 24 -9.78 5.64 7.18
C VAL A 24 -8.63 5.19 6.27
N LEU A 25 -8.77 4.05 5.57
CA LEU A 25 -7.74 3.58 4.65
C LEU A 25 -7.56 4.56 3.48
N ARG A 26 -8.66 5.07 2.91
CA ARG A 26 -8.62 6.08 1.83
C ARG A 26 -7.88 7.34 2.29
N ASP A 27 -8.28 7.91 3.43
CA ASP A 27 -7.67 9.11 3.98
C ASP A 27 -6.20 8.86 4.35
N PHE A 28 -5.85 7.69 4.89
CA PHE A 28 -4.46 7.29 5.16
C PHE A 28 -3.60 7.33 3.88
N ILE A 29 -4.06 6.69 2.80
CA ILE A 29 -3.34 6.65 1.52
C ILE A 29 -3.18 8.07 0.96
N GLU A 30 -4.23 8.89 1.01
CA GLU A 30 -4.20 10.25 0.50
C GLU A 30 -3.27 11.16 1.32
N LEU A 31 -3.33 11.09 2.65
CA LEU A 31 -2.42 11.81 3.55
C LEU A 31 -0.96 11.42 3.31
N ALA A 32 -0.68 10.12 3.19
CA ALA A 32 0.67 9.63 2.92
C ALA A 32 1.19 10.10 1.55
N ALA A 33 0.36 10.02 0.51
CA ALA A 33 0.70 10.47 -0.83
C ALA A 33 1.00 11.97 -0.85
N VAL A 34 0.14 12.80 -0.24
CA VAL A 34 0.36 14.24 -0.16
C VAL A 34 1.66 14.55 0.59
N ALA A 35 1.87 13.94 1.77
CA ALA A 35 3.06 14.18 2.58
C ALA A 35 4.36 13.81 1.83
N LEU A 36 4.34 12.73 1.05
CA LEU A 36 5.47 12.32 0.21
C LEU A 36 5.66 13.28 -0.97
N ILE A 37 4.62 13.58 -1.74
CA ILE A 37 4.74 14.44 -2.93
C ILE A 37 5.19 15.85 -2.53
N ASN A 38 4.56 16.47 -1.53
CA ASN A 38 4.91 17.83 -1.09
C ASN A 38 6.33 17.93 -0.51
N ARG A 39 6.94 16.81 -0.12
CA ARG A 39 8.34 16.79 0.31
C ARG A 39 9.33 16.99 -0.86
N TYR A 40 8.94 16.59 -2.07
CA TYR A 40 9.85 16.53 -3.23
C TYR A 40 9.42 17.42 -4.41
N ALA A 41 8.12 17.68 -4.58
CA ALA A 41 7.57 18.42 -5.71
C ALA A 41 7.07 19.81 -5.28
N PHE A 42 7.91 20.83 -5.49
CA PHE A 42 7.63 22.24 -5.20
C PHE A 42 7.08 22.96 -6.45
N ASP A 43 5.94 22.50 -6.93
CA ASP A 43 5.27 23.02 -8.12
C ASP A 43 4.05 23.90 -7.75
N ALA A 44 3.32 24.36 -8.77
CA ALA A 44 2.14 25.20 -8.59
C ALA A 44 0.98 24.51 -7.84
N GLU A 45 1.00 23.18 -7.71
CA GLU A 45 -0.03 22.39 -7.03
C GLU A 45 0.31 22.12 -5.56
N TRP A 46 1.51 22.47 -5.09
CA TRP A 46 1.97 22.20 -3.73
C TRP A 46 0.98 22.68 -2.65
N GLU A 47 0.52 23.92 -2.77
CA GLU A 47 -0.41 24.54 -1.80
C GLU A 47 -1.79 23.89 -1.85
N GLN A 48 -2.25 23.49 -3.04
CA GLN A 48 -3.52 22.76 -3.19
C GLN A 48 -3.46 21.41 -2.46
N ARG A 49 -2.36 20.66 -2.61
CA ARG A 49 -2.15 19.39 -1.91
C ARG A 49 -2.06 19.59 -0.40
N GLU A 50 -1.35 20.62 0.06
CA GLU A 50 -1.22 20.93 1.50
C GLU A 50 -2.58 21.29 2.12
N ASN A 51 -3.38 22.08 1.42
CA ASN A 51 -4.75 22.39 1.83
C ASN A 51 -5.60 21.12 1.94
N ARG A 52 -5.49 20.21 0.97
CA ARG A 52 -6.18 18.92 1.00
C ARG A 52 -5.79 18.05 2.20
N TYR A 53 -4.50 18.00 2.55
CA TYR A 53 -4.03 17.33 3.77
C TYR A 53 -4.73 17.89 5.02
N HIS A 54 -4.81 19.22 5.13
CA HIS A 54 -5.46 19.86 6.27
C HIS A 54 -6.98 19.69 6.30
N GLU A 55 -7.65 19.60 5.16
CA GLU A 55 -9.06 19.24 5.08
C GLU A 55 -9.33 17.85 5.66
N ILE A 56 -8.51 16.86 5.29
CA ILE A 56 -8.62 15.50 5.82
C ILE A 56 -8.31 15.49 7.32
N ARG A 57 -7.24 16.16 7.77
CA ARG A 57 -6.89 16.26 9.19
C ARG A 57 -8.05 16.74 10.06
N LYS A 58 -8.83 17.72 9.60
CA LYS A 58 -9.96 18.29 10.36
C LYS A 58 -11.08 17.29 10.62
N LYS A 59 -11.16 16.17 9.88
CA LYS A 59 -12.16 15.12 10.08
C LYS A 59 -11.91 14.30 11.37
N TYR A 60 -10.69 14.30 11.88
CA TYR A 60 -10.26 13.42 12.97
C TYR A 60 -9.93 14.20 14.24
N PRO A 61 -10.32 13.70 15.43
CA PRO A 61 -9.77 14.16 16.69
C PRO A 61 -8.24 14.07 16.68
N ALA A 62 -7.56 14.98 17.38
CA ALA A 62 -6.09 15.01 17.40
C ALA A 62 -5.49 13.67 17.86
N ALA A 63 -6.11 13.02 18.85
CA ALA A 63 -5.68 11.72 19.37
C ALA A 63 -5.76 10.59 18.30
N ASP A 64 -6.78 10.62 17.44
CA ASP A 64 -6.92 9.64 16.36
C ASP A 64 -6.01 9.97 15.18
N PHE A 65 -5.88 11.26 14.86
CA PHE A 65 -5.02 11.71 13.76
C PHE A 65 -3.55 11.33 13.95
N CYS A 66 -3.06 11.32 15.20
CA CYS A 66 -1.70 10.88 15.54
C CYS A 66 -1.40 9.43 15.12
N ARG A 67 -2.41 8.58 14.93
CA ARG A 67 -2.23 7.20 14.47
C ARG A 67 -1.81 7.11 13.01
N PHE A 68 -2.20 8.06 12.15
CA PHE A 68 -1.84 8.03 10.72
C PHE A 68 -0.32 8.04 10.47
N PRO A 69 0.48 8.96 11.03
CA PRO A 69 1.94 8.92 10.85
C PRO A 69 2.59 7.69 11.50
N GLU A 70 2.04 7.16 12.61
CA GLU A 70 2.51 5.91 13.22
C GLU A 70 2.30 4.72 12.28
N MET A 71 1.10 4.61 11.69
CA MET A 71 0.80 3.59 10.68
C MET A 71 1.67 3.73 9.44
N LEU A 72 1.96 4.96 9.00
CA LEU A 72 2.88 5.18 7.87
C LEU A 72 4.29 4.68 8.21
N GLY A 73 4.78 4.96 9.43
CA GLY A 73 6.06 4.44 9.90
C GLY A 73 6.10 2.90 9.91
N MET A 74 5.03 2.25 10.37
CA MET A 74 4.90 0.79 10.35
C MET A 74 4.88 0.22 8.92
N LEU A 75 4.16 0.86 8.01
CA LEU A 75 4.12 0.47 6.58
C LEU A 75 5.53 0.54 5.97
N MET A 76 6.25 1.65 6.20
CA MET A 76 7.62 1.81 5.69
C MET A 76 8.58 0.78 6.30
N LEU A 77 8.43 0.43 7.58
CA LEU A 77 9.21 -0.63 8.22
C LEU A 77 8.93 -2.00 7.60
N ALA A 78 7.66 -2.30 7.27
CA ALA A 78 7.29 -3.55 6.61
C ALA A 78 7.93 -3.66 5.22
N VAL A 79 7.84 -2.60 4.40
CA VAL A 79 8.43 -2.54 3.06
C VAL A 79 9.95 -2.66 3.11
N ASN A 80 10.61 -1.88 3.97
CA ASN A 80 12.08 -1.93 4.13
C ASN A 80 12.56 -3.32 4.56
N LYS A 81 11.84 -3.99 5.45
CA LYS A 81 12.19 -5.34 5.91
C LYS A 81 12.05 -6.37 4.79
N ALA A 82 11.00 -6.29 3.98
CA ALA A 82 10.86 -7.17 2.81
C ALA A 82 12.04 -6.98 1.84
N GLN A 83 12.36 -5.72 1.52
CA GLN A 83 13.47 -5.37 0.63
C GLN A 83 14.82 -5.90 1.15
N GLN A 84 15.11 -5.76 2.44
CA GLN A 84 16.34 -6.28 3.05
C GLN A 84 16.47 -7.81 2.97
N GLN A 85 15.34 -8.52 2.85
CA GLN A 85 15.29 -9.97 2.69
C GLN A 85 15.37 -10.41 1.22
N GLY A 86 15.54 -9.46 0.29
CA GLY A 86 15.49 -9.74 -1.14
C GLY A 86 14.10 -10.18 -1.62
N ALA A 87 13.06 -9.89 -0.84
CA ALA A 87 11.68 -10.18 -1.19
C ALA A 87 10.99 -8.89 -1.60
N PHE A 88 10.21 -8.95 -2.68
CA PHE A 88 9.13 -8.00 -2.89
C PHE A 88 7.92 -8.48 -2.11
N ASP A 89 7.04 -7.56 -1.71
CA ASP A 89 5.88 -7.93 -0.93
C ASP A 89 4.71 -6.98 -1.16
N ASP A 90 3.51 -7.51 -1.34
CA ASP A 90 2.29 -6.72 -1.51
C ASP A 90 1.64 -6.42 -0.15
N VAL A 91 2.30 -5.55 0.62
CA VAL A 91 1.83 -5.17 1.97
C VAL A 91 0.47 -4.49 1.89
N SER A 92 0.29 -3.57 0.93
CA SER A 92 -0.94 -2.78 0.78
C SER A 92 -2.12 -3.62 0.31
N GLY A 93 -1.93 -4.49 -0.69
CA GLY A 93 -2.99 -5.37 -1.19
C GLY A 93 -3.42 -6.37 -0.12
N ARG A 94 -2.48 -7.00 0.60
CA ARG A 94 -2.84 -7.84 1.75
C ARG A 94 -3.58 -7.07 2.84
N LEU A 95 -3.13 -5.86 3.18
CA LEU A 95 -3.80 -5.03 4.18
C LEU A 95 -5.25 -4.74 3.75
N TYR A 96 -5.46 -4.40 2.48
CA TYR A 96 -6.80 -4.17 1.94
C TYR A 96 -7.69 -5.43 2.04
N MET A 97 -7.14 -6.60 1.70
CA MET A 97 -7.86 -7.88 1.80
C MET A 97 -8.19 -8.24 3.25
N ASP A 98 -7.22 -8.12 4.16
CA ASP A 98 -7.39 -8.50 5.58
C ASP A 98 -8.28 -7.51 6.36
N LEU A 99 -8.42 -6.27 5.87
CA LEU A 99 -9.42 -5.33 6.37
C LEU A 99 -10.84 -5.63 5.84
N GLY A 100 -11.00 -6.62 4.97
CA GLY A 100 -12.30 -7.01 4.41
C GLY A 100 -12.92 -5.94 3.52
N LEU A 101 -12.08 -5.15 2.83
CA LEU A 101 -12.55 -4.02 2.02
C LEU A 101 -12.89 -4.39 0.57
N GLY A 102 -12.58 -5.62 0.18
CA GLY A 102 -12.93 -6.15 -1.14
C GLY A 102 -14.43 -6.18 -1.37
N ASN A 103 -14.81 -6.04 -2.64
CA ASN A 103 -16.18 -6.23 -3.08
C ASN A 103 -16.31 -7.60 -3.76
N ASP A 104 -16.69 -8.61 -2.97
CA ASP A 104 -16.86 -9.99 -3.43
C ASP A 104 -17.83 -10.08 -4.62
N SER A 105 -18.87 -9.25 -4.63
CA SER A 105 -19.90 -9.23 -5.67
C SER A 105 -19.40 -8.73 -7.02
N SER A 106 -18.32 -7.94 -7.04
CA SER A 106 -17.66 -7.44 -8.24
C SER A 106 -16.37 -8.16 -8.58
N GLY A 107 -16.02 -9.24 -7.86
CA GLY A 107 -14.79 -9.99 -8.12
C GLY A 107 -13.50 -9.25 -7.77
N GLN A 108 -13.55 -8.24 -6.88
CA GLN A 108 -12.37 -7.45 -6.56
C GLN A 108 -11.50 -8.15 -5.49
N TYR A 109 -10.44 -8.81 -5.94
CA TYR A 109 -9.46 -9.48 -5.07
C TYR A 109 -8.04 -9.08 -5.47
N PHE A 110 -7.17 -8.93 -4.48
CA PHE A 110 -5.73 -8.90 -4.72
C PHE A 110 -5.18 -10.32 -4.69
N THR A 111 -4.57 -10.75 -5.79
CA THR A 111 -3.93 -12.07 -5.88
C THR A 111 -2.92 -12.22 -4.76
N PRO A 112 -3.01 -13.26 -3.91
CA PRO A 112 -2.04 -13.47 -2.86
C PRO A 112 -0.62 -13.52 -3.45
N TYR A 113 0.29 -12.76 -2.85
CA TYR A 113 1.61 -12.54 -3.44
C TYR A 113 2.39 -13.85 -3.72
N CYS A 114 2.20 -14.89 -2.91
CA CYS A 114 2.78 -16.21 -3.15
C CYS A 114 2.30 -16.87 -4.47
N VAL A 115 1.04 -16.65 -4.86
CA VAL A 115 0.48 -17.14 -6.12
C VAL A 115 1.07 -16.35 -7.29
N SER A 116 1.13 -15.02 -7.20
CA SER A 116 1.78 -14.19 -8.23
C SER A 116 3.24 -14.60 -8.44
N ARG A 117 3.98 -14.87 -7.35
CA ARG A 117 5.35 -15.38 -7.42
C ARG A 117 5.47 -16.74 -8.08
N LEU A 118 4.56 -17.68 -7.75
CA LEU A 118 4.54 -18.99 -8.38
C LEU A 118 4.29 -18.87 -9.88
N MET A 119 3.28 -18.09 -10.28
CA MET A 119 2.96 -17.86 -11.68
C MET A 119 4.10 -17.20 -12.43
N ALA A 120 4.75 -16.19 -11.83
CA ALA A 120 5.95 -15.57 -12.40
C ALA A 120 7.08 -16.59 -12.62
N ALA A 121 7.33 -17.50 -11.68
CA ALA A 121 8.35 -18.54 -11.83
C ALA A 121 8.00 -19.56 -12.92
N ILE A 122 6.71 -19.85 -13.13
CA ILE A 122 6.26 -20.80 -14.17
C ILE A 122 6.36 -20.19 -15.57
N VAL A 123 5.92 -18.93 -15.74
CA VAL A 123 5.80 -18.29 -17.05
C VAL A 123 7.16 -17.79 -17.58
N ASN A 124 8.10 -17.50 -16.68
CA ASN A 124 9.36 -16.82 -17.01
C ASN A 124 10.60 -17.73 -16.89
N GLN A 125 10.47 -19.02 -17.21
CA GLN A 125 11.58 -19.98 -17.05
C GLN A 125 12.75 -19.73 -18.00
N ASP A 126 12.49 -19.15 -19.18
CA ASP A 126 13.50 -18.90 -20.24
C ASP A 126 14.05 -17.47 -20.22
N LEU A 127 13.74 -16.71 -19.17
CA LEU A 127 13.99 -15.27 -19.12
C LEU A 127 15.50 -14.96 -19.07
N ASP A 128 16.27 -15.74 -18.29
CA ASP A 128 17.74 -15.66 -18.25
C ASP A 128 18.40 -16.02 -19.58
N GLU A 129 17.77 -16.88 -20.38
CA GLU A 129 18.29 -17.26 -21.71
C GLU A 129 18.00 -16.18 -22.75
N LYS A 130 16.76 -15.66 -22.78
CA LYS A 130 16.35 -14.57 -23.68
C LYS A 130 17.18 -13.31 -23.47
N LEU A 131 17.45 -12.93 -22.22
CA LEU A 131 18.23 -11.73 -21.89
C LEU A 131 19.72 -11.80 -22.29
N LYS A 132 20.24 -12.97 -22.70
CA LYS A 132 21.60 -13.07 -23.26
C LYS A 132 21.67 -12.53 -24.70
N THR A 133 20.57 -12.59 -25.44
CA THR A 133 20.53 -12.25 -26.87
C THR A 133 19.59 -11.09 -27.19
N GLU A 134 18.60 -10.85 -26.35
CA GLU A 134 17.62 -9.79 -26.52
C GLU A 134 17.92 -8.61 -25.58
N PRO A 135 17.80 -7.35 -26.06
CA PRO A 135 18.05 -6.17 -25.22
C PRO A 135 16.99 -5.96 -24.13
N PHE A 136 15.82 -6.57 -24.28
CA PHE A 136 14.74 -6.58 -23.30
C PHE A 136 13.81 -7.77 -23.59
N VAL A 137 12.99 -8.14 -22.61
CA VAL A 137 11.90 -9.12 -22.77
C VAL A 137 10.57 -8.44 -22.45
N SER A 138 9.50 -8.87 -23.11
CA SER A 138 8.13 -8.47 -22.76
C SER A 138 7.50 -9.49 -21.83
N VAL A 139 6.81 -8.99 -20.81
CA VAL A 139 5.99 -9.79 -19.89
C VAL A 139 4.53 -9.39 -20.06
N LEU A 140 3.63 -10.38 -20.03
CA LEU A 140 2.20 -10.16 -20.01
C LEU A 140 1.71 -10.25 -18.56
N GLU A 141 1.13 -9.18 -18.04
CA GLU A 141 0.38 -9.18 -16.79
C GLU A 141 -1.12 -9.22 -17.14
N PRO A 142 -1.76 -10.40 -17.13
CA PRO A 142 -3.21 -10.45 -17.31
C PRO A 142 -3.89 -9.84 -16.08
N ALA A 143 -4.82 -8.93 -16.32
CA ALA A 143 -5.64 -8.24 -15.32
C ALA A 143 -6.59 -9.19 -14.58
#